data_AF-A0A3D2Q648-F1
#
_entry.id   AF-A0A3D2Q648-F1
#
_cell.length_a   1.000
_cell.length_b   1.000
_cell.length_c   1.000
_cell.angle_alpha   90.00
_cell.angle_beta   90.00
_cell.angle_gamma   90.00
#
_symmetry.space_group_name_H-M   'P 1'
#
loop_
_entity.id
_entity.type
_entity.pdbx_description
1 polymer ?
#
loop_
_entity_poly.entity_id
_entity_poly.type
_entity_poly.pdbx_seq_one_letter_code
_entity_poly.pdbx_strand_id
1 'polypeptide(L)'
;MVTSLSSERATAGYLLESIRGHWSIENSLHWVRDVTFDEDRSQIRTGSAPRVFASMRNLVISLLRLNGVKCIASALRKIRWNAERALELIGV
;
A
#
# COMPACT_ATOMS: atom_id res chain seq x y z
N MET A 1 11.94 -0.25 -18.02
CA MET A 1 11.49 1.13 -17.75
C MET A 1 11.46 1.87 -19.09
N VAL A 2 10.31 2.42 -19.47
CA VAL A 2 10.17 3.29 -20.63
C VAL A 2 9.89 4.68 -20.09
N THR A 3 10.59 5.70 -20.58
CA THR A 3 10.44 7.09 -20.12
C THR A 3 10.29 8.02 -21.31
N SER A 4 9.51 9.08 -21.16
CA SER A 4 9.37 10.15 -22.16
C SER A 4 10.53 11.15 -22.14
N LEU A 5 11.51 10.96 -21.24
CA LEU A 5 12.72 11.78 -21.20
C LEU A 5 13.57 11.57 -22.45
N SER A 6 14.15 12.66 -22.96
CA SER A 6 15.17 12.59 -24.01
C SER A 6 16.40 11.82 -23.53
N SER A 7 17.16 11.24 -24.46
CA SER A 7 18.37 10.46 -24.16
C SER A 7 19.40 11.25 -23.34
N GLU A 8 19.51 12.54 -23.57
CA GLU A 8 20.39 13.47 -22.82
C GLU A 8 19.97 13.63 -21.35
N ARG A 9 18.67 13.53 -21.06
CA ARG A 9 18.10 13.68 -19.70
C ARG A 9 17.91 12.35 -18.99
N ALA A 10 17.77 11.25 -19.72
CA ALA A 10 17.67 9.90 -19.20
C ALA A 10 19.04 9.35 -18.78
N THR A 11 19.77 10.12 -17.96
CA THR A 11 21.07 9.70 -17.44
C THR A 11 20.93 8.44 -16.59
N ALA A 12 21.99 7.63 -16.53
CA ALA A 12 21.99 6.40 -15.75
C ALA A 12 21.64 6.65 -14.27
N GLY A 13 22.12 7.76 -13.70
CA GLY A 13 21.81 8.17 -12.32
C GLY A 13 20.32 8.44 -12.11
N TYR A 14 19.71 9.23 -13.00
CA TYR A 14 18.28 9.54 -12.91
C TYR A 14 17.40 8.30 -13.06
N LEU A 15 17.74 7.41 -13.99
CA LEU A 15 17.01 6.16 -14.18
C LEU A 15 17.13 5.25 -12.96
N LEU A 16 18.32 5.15 -12.35
CA LEU A 16 18.53 4.35 -11.14
C LEU A 16 17.71 4.90 -9.97
N GLU A 17 17.69 6.21 -9.77
CA GLU A 17 16.88 6.85 -8.73
C GLU A 17 15.38 6.59 -8.95
N SER A 18 14.92 6.75 -10.19
CA SER A 18 13.52 6.47 -10.56
C SER A 18 13.13 5.01 -10.31
N ILE A 19 13.99 4.06 -10.67
CA ILE A 19 13.78 2.63 -10.42
C ILE A 19 13.70 2.36 -8.92
N ARG A 20 14.60 2.92 -8.12
CA ARG A 20 14.58 2.78 -6.64
C ARG A 20 13.32 3.38 -6.03
N GLY A 21 12.89 4.55 -6.52
CA GLY A 21 11.63 5.17 -6.10
C GLY A 21 10.42 4.27 -6.41
N HIS A 22 10.38 3.69 -7.60
CA HIS A 22 9.33 2.75 -7.99
C HIS A 22 9.31 1.50 -7.11
N TRP A 23 10.46 0.87 -6.88
CA TRP A 23 10.58 -0.29 -5.98
C TRP A 23 10.19 0.03 -4.54
N SER A 24 10.37 1.27 -4.10
CA SER A 24 9.93 1.71 -2.77
C SER A 24 8.41 1.71 -2.65
N ILE A 25 7.68 2.00 -3.74
CA ILE A 25 6.22 1.87 -3.79
C ILE A 25 5.83 0.40 -3.73
N GLU A 26 6.47 -0.45 -4.53
CA GLU A 26 6.22 -1.89 -4.56
C GLU A 26 6.39 -2.53 -3.17
N ASN A 27 7.54 -2.27 -2.53
CA ASN A 27 7.85 -2.84 -1.22
C ASN A 27 6.96 -2.27 -0.11
N SER A 28 6.59 -0.99 -0.19
CA SER A 28 5.86 -0.36 0.91
C SER A 28 4.34 -0.57 0.79
N LEU A 29 3.78 -0.50 -0.42
CA LEU A 29 2.34 -0.57 -0.66
C LEU A 29 1.91 -1.95 -1.14
N HIS A 30 2.44 -2.42 -2.28
CA HIS A 30 1.99 -3.67 -2.90
C HIS A 30 2.26 -4.87 -2.00
N TRP A 31 3.48 -5.03 -1.50
CA TRP A 31 3.80 -6.12 -0.59
C TRP A 31 2.91 -6.16 0.67
N VAL A 32 2.59 -4.98 1.24
CA VAL A 32 1.70 -4.91 2.40
C VAL A 32 0.28 -5.34 2.03
N ARG A 33 -0.22 -4.95 0.86
CA ARG A 33 -1.54 -5.39 0.39
C ARG A 33 -1.58 -6.91 0.17
N ASP A 34 -0.61 -7.43 -0.55
CA ASP A 34 -0.60 -8.82 -0.99
C ASP A 34 -0.40 -9.76 0.19
N VAL A 35 0.57 -9.44 1.07
CA VAL A 35 0.95 -10.32 2.18
C VAL A 35 0.21 -9.99 3.47
N THR A 36 0.13 -8.71 3.86
CA THR A 36 -0.44 -8.33 5.15
C THR A 36 -1.97 -8.24 5.12
N PHE A 37 -2.55 -7.80 4.00
CA PHE A 37 -4.01 -7.80 3.78
C PHE A 37 -4.52 -9.04 3.04
N ASP A 38 -3.62 -9.97 2.73
CA ASP A 38 -3.92 -11.23 2.06
C ASP A 38 -4.70 -11.06 0.74
N GLU A 39 -4.34 -10.02 -0.03
CA GLU A 39 -5.05 -9.68 -1.26
C GLU A 39 -4.93 -10.78 -2.31
N ASP A 40 -3.77 -11.43 -2.43
CA ASP A 40 -3.54 -12.51 -3.41
C ASP A 40 -4.46 -13.72 -3.19
N ARG A 41 -4.77 -14.05 -1.93
CA ARG A 41 -5.66 -15.19 -1.62
C ARG A 41 -7.14 -14.81 -1.64
N SER A 42 -7.48 -13.53 -1.82
CA SER A 42 -8.86 -13.06 -1.85
C SER A 42 -9.67 -13.70 -2.98
N GLN A 43 -10.79 -14.33 -2.62
CA GLN A 43 -11.74 -14.96 -3.56
C GLN A 43 -12.87 -14.02 -4.01
N ILE A 44 -12.80 -12.73 -3.64
CA ILE A 44 -13.77 -11.73 -4.07
C ILE A 44 -13.61 -11.48 -5.58
N ARG A 45 -14.62 -11.84 -6.38
CA ARG A 45 -14.59 -11.74 -7.86
C ARG A 45 -15.83 -11.10 -8.49
N THR A 46 -16.84 -10.76 -7.70
CA THR A 46 -18.14 -10.33 -8.23
C THR A 46 -18.26 -8.81 -8.34
N GLY A 47 -18.74 -8.32 -9.49
CA GLY A 47 -19.10 -6.92 -9.70
C GLY A 47 -17.95 -5.94 -9.40
N SER A 48 -18.26 -4.86 -8.69
CA SER A 48 -17.29 -3.84 -8.29
C SER A 48 -16.48 -4.19 -7.03
N ALA A 49 -16.80 -5.31 -6.37
CA ALA A 49 -16.21 -5.66 -5.08
C ALA A 49 -14.66 -5.74 -5.10
N PRO A 50 -13.98 -6.31 -6.11
CA PRO A 50 -12.51 -6.32 -6.14
C PRO A 50 -11.91 -4.92 -6.09
N ARG A 51 -12.48 -3.96 -6.83
CA ARG A 51 -12.04 -2.56 -6.85
C ARG A 51 -12.33 -1.86 -5.54
N VAL A 52 -13.51 -2.08 -4.97
CA VAL A 52 -13.89 -1.49 -3.68
C VAL A 52 -12.93 -1.95 -2.57
N PHE A 53 -12.64 -3.25 -2.50
CA PHE A 53 -11.72 -3.78 -1.49
C PHE A 53 -10.28 -3.33 -1.71
N ALA A 54 -9.82 -3.21 -2.96
CA ALA A 54 -8.51 -2.59 -3.25
C ALA A 54 -8.44 -1.15 -2.72
N SER A 55 -9.48 -0.34 -2.94
CA SER A 55 -9.55 1.03 -2.41
C SER A 55 -9.60 1.07 -0.88
N MET A 56 -10.35 0.16 -0.24
CA MET A 56 -10.40 0.06 1.23
C MET A 56 -9.04 -0.30 1.83
N ARG A 57 -8.31 -1.27 1.26
CA ARG A 57 -6.95 -1.61 1.69
C ARG A 57 -6.02 -0.41 1.60
N ASN A 58 -6.04 0.31 0.48
CA ASN A 58 -5.25 1.54 0.30
C ASN A 58 -5.60 2.61 1.34
N LEU A 59 -6.89 2.80 1.63
CA LEU A 59 -7.34 3.75 2.65
C LEU A 59 -6.79 3.38 4.03
N VAL A 60 -6.94 2.12 4.45
CA VAL A 60 -6.43 1.68 5.77
C VAL A 60 -4.91 1.82 5.86
N ILE A 61 -4.17 1.42 4.82
CA ILE A 61 -2.71 1.60 4.78
C ILE A 61 -2.34 3.07 4.92
N SER A 62 -3.03 3.96 4.21
CA SER A 62 -2.77 5.40 4.26
C SER A 62 -3.04 5.98 5.65
N LEU A 63 -4.17 5.62 6.27
CA LEU A 63 -4.54 6.08 7.61
C LEU A 63 -3.54 5.61 8.66
N LEU A 64 -3.12 4.35 8.62
CA LEU A 64 -2.11 3.83 9.54
C LEU A 64 -0.79 4.58 9.41
N ARG A 65 -0.36 4.88 8.17
CA ARG A 65 0.88 5.65 7.94
C ARG A 65 0.77 7.10 8.39
N LEU A 66 -0.37 7.75 8.16
CA LEU A 66 -0.63 9.12 8.63
C LEU A 66 -0.60 9.19 10.17
N ASN A 67 -1.04 8.13 10.85
CA ASN A 67 -0.93 8.00 12.31
C ASN A 67 0.45 7.51 12.80
N GLY A 68 1.48 7.52 11.93
CA GLY A 68 2.85 7.18 12.30
C GLY A 68 3.10 5.70 12.61
N VAL A 69 2.21 4.80 12.20
CA VAL A 69 2.38 3.36 12.41
C VAL A 69 3.55 2.84 11.58
N LYS A 70 4.60 2.41 12.27
CA LYS A 70 5.81 1.86 11.63
C LYS A 70 5.64 0.42 11.13
N CYS A 71 4.81 -0.39 11.79
CA CYS A 71 4.58 -1.79 11.44
C CYS A 71 3.08 -2.06 11.28
N ILE A 72 2.61 -2.04 10.03
CA ILE A 72 1.19 -2.23 9.68
C ILE A 72 0.68 -3.59 10.16
N ALA A 73 1.44 -4.67 9.96
CA ALA A 73 1.04 -6.00 10.40
C ALA A 73 0.83 -6.10 11.92
N SER A 74 1.67 -5.42 12.71
CA SER A 74 1.49 -5.35 14.17
C SER A 74 0.24 -4.56 14.56
N ALA A 75 0.00 -3.41 13.92
CA ALA A 75 -1.19 -2.61 14.18
C ALA A 75 -2.47 -3.37 13.83
N LEU A 76 -2.53 -4.04 12.67
CA LEU A 76 -3.67 -4.87 12.29
C LEU A 76 -3.96 -5.97 13.32
N ARG A 77 -2.92 -6.66 13.82
CA ARG A 77 -3.10 -7.69 14.87
C ARG A 77 -3.70 -7.13 16.15
N LYS A 78 -3.40 -5.87 16.51
CA LYS A 78 -3.94 -5.21 17.71
C LYS A 78 -5.41 -4.79 17.55
N ILE A 79 -5.82 -4.40 16.35
CA ILE A 79 -7.20 -3.93 16.08
C ILE A 79 -8.13 -5.00 15.53
N ARG A 80 -7.60 -6.15 15.10
CA ARG A 80 -8.35 -7.24 14.43
C ARG A 80 -9.63 -7.65 15.17
N TRP A 81 -9.60 -7.62 16.50
CA TRP A 81 -10.70 -8.08 17.36
C TRP A 81 -11.35 -6.95 18.17
N ASN A 82 -11.02 -5.69 17.87
CA ASN A 82 -11.57 -4.54 18.59
C ASN A 82 -11.86 -3.40 17.60
N ALA A 83 -13.14 -3.27 17.24
CA ALA A 83 -13.61 -2.27 16.30
C ALA A 83 -13.46 -0.85 16.84
N GLU A 84 -13.68 -0.61 18.14
CA GLU A 84 -13.49 0.71 18.77
C GLU A 84 -12.04 1.17 18.62
N ARG A 85 -11.09 0.27 18.87
CA ARG A 85 -9.66 0.56 18.71
C ARG A 85 -9.25 0.77 17.26
N ALA A 86 -9.99 0.20 16.31
CA ALA A 86 -9.81 0.49 14.89
C ALA A 86 -10.33 1.90 14.54
N LEU A 87 -11.45 2.32 15.14
CA LEU A 87 -12.07 3.64 14.95
C LEU A 87 -11.20 4.76 15.55
N GLU A 88 -10.67 4.57 16.76
CA GLU A 88 -9.72 5.51 17.39
C GLU A 88 -8.49 5.76 16.50
N LEU A 89 -7.98 4.71 15.86
CA LEU A 89 -6.82 4.77 14.96
C LEU A 89 -7.09 5.52 13.66
N ILE A 90 -8.35 5.72 13.29
CA ILE A 90 -8.77 6.49 12.12
C ILE A 90 -9.42 7.83 12.50
N GLY A 91 -9.41 8.18 13.79
CA GLY A 91 -9.88 9.47 14.31
C GLY A 91 -11.39 9.62 14.40
N VAL A 92 -12.13 8.52 14.55
CA VAL A 92 -13.60 8.48 14.66
C VAL A 92 -14.02 7.83 15.97
#